data_AF-A0A433QP87-F1
#
_entry.id   AF-A0A433QP87-F1
#
_cell.length_a   1.000
_cell.length_b   1.000
_cell.length_c   1.000
_cell.angle_alpha   90.00
_cell.angle_beta   90.00
_cell.angle_gamma   90.00
#
_symmetry.space_group_name_H-M   'P 1'
#
loop_
_entity.id
_entity.type
_entity.pdbx_description
1 polymer ?
#
loop_
_entity_poly.entity_id
_entity_poly.type
_entity_poly.pdbx_seq_one_letter_code
_entity_poly.pdbx_strand_id
1 'polypeptide(L)'
;MEPERKEGVAHPFGFPLRSYPVTVDTMFASEVGWFKVVGKEDLIGMNIQFVRNIFKQIRQVVRDDFLSLYHLAFEASTNYKSGQKLAKQMLKTDRMNLMLWNGYAQMEKANGKYSEARKVYITALSTYRSFPEHQRADAPLLYRMFAEMEFELGRKGAALTILAAMAEEAGKVDVPDENDLQVPPPTKLLKARKFFAQKTSNLSTLAISETQYRSAHHIYACHALFEYLSQGLDEACRVFDRVFDEYVTRGVERSIDAEILFMTYAKLVYRHSVSGYAFRPGVLKGVLDRALNLFPNNTLFLSLFFYNEARTKIENRVRRFLNGALEKEPSHLLWTFALYAELHHHLPYNVHLVRSLFDRALECHRSRCSVALWKLYIQFEIIQNNLGKAKTLFFRAIRECPWAKELYLLAFRNIQHELSAKEQDEVFSLILEKELRIRTPVEEFLVGRKEEEEEEEEEEDEETKRLRDSDEEDERKRYP
;
A
#
# COMPACT_ATOMS: atom_id res chain seq x y z
N MET A 1 15.13 -21.86 29.30
CA MET A 1 13.80 -21.55 28.72
C MET A 1 14.06 -20.82 27.42
N GLU A 2 13.87 -21.49 26.29
CA GLU A 2 13.97 -20.85 24.98
C GLU A 2 12.92 -19.72 24.93
N PRO A 3 13.27 -18.50 24.52
CA PRO A 3 12.29 -17.42 24.43
C PRO A 3 11.23 -17.81 23.40
N GLU A 4 9.95 -17.67 23.79
CA GLU A 4 8.80 -17.93 22.93
C GLU A 4 8.99 -17.22 21.57
N ARG A 5 9.11 -18.02 20.51
CA ARG A 5 9.21 -17.54 19.13
C ARG A 5 7.96 -16.75 18.81
N LYS A 6 8.07 -15.44 18.59
CA LYS A 6 6.95 -14.64 18.09
C LYS A 6 6.61 -15.09 16.67
N GLU A 7 5.55 -15.89 16.55
CA GLU A 7 5.04 -16.39 15.27
C GLU A 7 4.45 -15.24 14.44
N GLY A 8 5.13 -14.89 13.34
CA GLY A 8 4.54 -14.33 12.14
C GLY A 8 4.06 -12.87 12.14
N VAL A 9 3.75 -12.39 10.93
CA VAL A 9 3.26 -11.03 10.67
C VAL A 9 1.85 -10.85 11.23
N ALA A 10 1.66 -9.83 12.08
CA ALA A 10 0.38 -9.52 12.73
C ALA A 10 -0.75 -9.16 11.73
N HIS A 11 -0.41 -8.47 10.64
CA HIS A 11 -1.36 -8.08 9.59
C HIS A 11 -0.73 -8.12 8.18
N PRO A 12 -1.48 -8.45 7.12
CA PRO A 12 -0.92 -8.53 5.77
C PRO A 12 -0.44 -7.18 5.21
N PHE A 13 -0.78 -6.04 5.82
CA PHE A 13 -0.58 -4.72 5.24
C PHE A 13 0.81 -4.11 5.47
N GLY A 14 1.77 -4.89 5.98
CA GLY A 14 3.07 -4.37 6.44
C GLY A 14 4.14 -4.21 5.36
N PHE A 15 3.88 -4.62 4.10
CA PHE A 15 4.86 -4.48 3.03
C PHE A 15 4.82 -3.06 2.44
N PRO A 16 5.96 -2.32 2.43
CA PRO A 16 5.96 -0.90 2.10
C PRO A 16 5.86 -0.60 0.60
N LEU A 17 6.29 -1.52 -0.27
CA LEU A 17 6.24 -1.31 -1.72
C LEU A 17 4.87 -1.69 -2.28
N ARG A 18 4.26 -0.75 -3.00
CA ARG A 18 2.90 -0.87 -3.51
C ARG A 18 2.94 -0.99 -5.02
N SER A 19 2.69 -2.20 -5.52
CA SER A 19 2.54 -2.46 -6.94
C SER A 19 1.26 -3.24 -7.13
N TYR A 20 0.22 -2.49 -7.45
CA TYR A 20 -1.11 -2.97 -7.80
C TYR A 20 -1.90 -1.78 -8.36
N PRO A 21 -2.94 -2.01 -9.19
CA PRO A 21 -3.80 -0.95 -9.68
C PRO A 21 -4.40 -0.13 -8.54
N VAL A 22 -4.21 1.18 -8.61
CA VAL A 22 -4.75 2.08 -7.59
C VAL A 22 -6.25 2.22 -7.77
N THR A 23 -6.99 1.84 -6.74
CA THR A 23 -8.46 1.96 -6.67
C THR A 23 -8.84 2.94 -5.57
N VAL A 24 -10.05 3.50 -5.63
CA VAL A 24 -10.52 4.46 -4.61
C VAL A 24 -10.54 3.84 -3.20
N ASP A 25 -10.80 2.53 -3.12
CA ASP A 25 -10.64 1.70 -1.92
C ASP A 25 -9.27 1.84 -1.26
N THR A 26 -8.22 1.79 -2.08
CA THR A 26 -6.82 1.82 -1.61
C THR A 26 -6.30 3.25 -1.40
N MET A 27 -6.87 4.25 -2.08
CA MET A 27 -6.49 5.66 -1.91
C MET A 27 -6.84 6.19 -0.52
N PHE A 28 -8.04 5.84 -0.03
CA PHE A 28 -8.61 6.36 1.22
C PHE A 28 -8.75 5.27 2.29
N ALA A 29 -8.00 4.17 2.20
CA ALA A 29 -8.05 3.10 3.19
C ALA A 29 -7.65 3.60 4.59
N SER A 30 -8.36 3.11 5.61
CA SER A 30 -7.96 3.27 7.02
C SER A 30 -6.72 2.44 7.32
N GLU A 31 -5.87 2.91 8.24
CA GLU A 31 -4.60 2.27 8.64
C GLU A 31 -4.79 0.82 9.12
N VAL A 32 -5.99 0.44 9.58
CA VAL A 32 -6.28 -0.89 10.17
C VAL A 32 -7.14 -1.77 9.24
N GLY A 33 -7.69 -1.22 8.15
CA GLY A 33 -8.80 -1.85 7.42
C GLY A 33 -8.46 -2.51 6.08
N TRP A 34 -7.45 -2.02 5.35
CA TRP A 34 -7.05 -2.51 4.03
C TRP A 34 -5.72 -1.88 3.56
N PHE A 35 -5.19 -2.32 2.42
CA PHE A 35 -3.99 -1.74 1.79
C PHE A 35 -4.22 -0.27 1.42
N LYS A 36 -3.31 0.61 1.86
CA LYS A 36 -3.36 2.06 1.63
C LYS A 36 -2.25 2.50 0.69
N VAL A 37 -2.56 3.36 -0.29
CA VAL A 37 -1.57 3.86 -1.28
C VAL A 37 -0.65 4.92 -0.71
N VAL A 38 -1.18 5.86 0.07
CA VAL A 38 -0.41 6.95 0.69
C VAL A 38 -0.57 6.87 2.21
N GLY A 39 0.49 6.45 2.88
CA GLY A 39 0.61 6.45 4.33
C GLY A 39 1.31 7.72 4.85
N LYS A 40 1.35 7.88 6.18
CA LYS A 40 2.15 8.95 6.81
C LYS A 40 3.65 8.75 6.58
N GLU A 41 4.07 7.48 6.49
CA GLU A 41 5.44 7.08 6.22
C GLU A 41 5.96 7.61 4.88
N ASP A 42 5.09 7.64 3.86
CA ASP A 42 5.44 8.14 2.52
C ASP A 42 5.64 9.66 2.50
N LEU A 43 5.13 10.39 3.50
CA LEU A 43 5.23 11.85 3.60
C LEU A 43 6.52 12.31 4.30
N ILE A 44 7.29 11.39 4.90
CA ILE A 44 8.50 11.72 5.65
C ILE A 44 9.55 12.28 4.69
N GLY A 45 10.09 13.47 5.01
CA GLY A 45 11.11 14.13 4.20
C GLY A 45 10.61 14.82 2.92
N MET A 46 9.29 14.84 2.68
CA MET A 46 8.72 15.51 1.51
C MET A 46 8.46 17.01 1.76
N ASN A 47 8.70 17.85 0.75
CA ASN A 47 8.26 19.25 0.77
C ASN A 47 6.77 19.34 0.39
N ILE A 48 5.90 19.40 1.41
CA ILE A 48 4.44 19.42 1.26
C ILE A 48 3.98 20.61 0.39
N GLN A 49 4.59 21.79 0.54
CA GLN A 49 4.18 22.98 -0.20
C GLN A 49 4.49 22.87 -1.69
N PHE A 50 5.64 22.27 -2.03
CA PHE A 50 6.01 21.99 -3.41
C PHE A 50 5.00 21.04 -4.08
N VAL A 51 4.63 19.95 -3.41
CA VAL A 51 3.63 18.99 -3.93
C VAL A 51 2.26 19.65 -4.09
N ARG A 52 1.82 20.47 -3.13
CA ARG A 52 0.57 21.25 -3.27
C ARG A 52 0.58 22.16 -4.50
N ASN A 53 1.72 22.79 -4.80
CA ASN A 53 1.85 23.66 -5.97
C ASN A 53 1.78 22.85 -7.28
N ILE A 54 2.37 21.65 -7.32
CA ILE A 54 2.27 20.74 -8.47
C ILE A 54 0.81 20.39 -8.75
N PHE A 55 0.06 19.93 -7.74
CA PHE A 55 -1.34 19.58 -7.93
C PHE A 55 -2.19 20.76 -8.41
N LYS A 56 -1.92 21.98 -7.89
CA LYS A 56 -2.61 23.19 -8.34
C LYS A 56 -2.34 23.51 -9.81
N GLN A 57 -1.09 23.38 -10.26
CA GLN A 57 -0.71 23.68 -11.64
C GLN A 57 -1.20 22.61 -12.62
N ILE A 58 -0.99 21.32 -12.33
CA ILE A 58 -1.37 20.23 -13.25
C ILE A 58 -2.88 20.20 -13.45
N ARG A 59 -3.68 20.41 -12.40
CA ARG A 59 -5.15 20.40 -12.51
C ARG A 59 -5.73 21.54 -13.36
N GLN A 60 -4.96 22.60 -13.61
CA GLN A 60 -5.36 23.66 -14.55
C GLN A 60 -5.19 23.23 -16.00
N VAL A 61 -4.27 22.30 -16.26
CA VAL A 61 -3.93 21.81 -17.60
C VAL A 61 -4.67 20.51 -17.93
N VAL A 62 -4.72 19.58 -16.98
CA VAL A 62 -5.28 18.24 -17.15
C VAL A 62 -6.55 18.11 -16.32
N ARG A 63 -7.66 17.86 -17.01
CA ARG A 63 -8.93 17.48 -16.39
C ARG A 63 -9.00 15.97 -16.30
N ASP A 64 -8.61 15.44 -15.15
CA ASP A 64 -8.69 14.02 -14.83
C ASP A 64 -9.26 13.83 -13.41
N ASP A 65 -10.19 12.89 -13.28
CA ASP A 65 -10.88 12.56 -12.04
C ASP A 65 -9.92 11.86 -11.06
N PHE A 66 -9.05 10.98 -11.56
CA PHE A 66 -8.07 10.29 -10.72
C PHE A 66 -7.05 11.27 -10.16
N LEU A 67 -6.51 12.19 -10.97
CA LEU A 67 -5.65 13.28 -10.49
C LEU A 67 -6.31 14.10 -9.38
N SER A 68 -7.60 14.39 -9.53
CA SER A 68 -8.39 15.12 -8.54
C SER A 68 -8.53 14.33 -7.23
N LEU A 69 -8.74 13.01 -7.32
CA LEU A 69 -8.76 12.11 -6.15
C LEU A 69 -7.39 11.97 -5.50
N TYR A 70 -6.29 11.89 -6.26
CA TYR A 70 -4.93 11.87 -5.71
C TYR A 70 -4.62 13.14 -4.92
N HIS A 71 -5.01 14.31 -5.44
CA HIS A 71 -4.84 15.56 -4.73
C HIS A 71 -5.62 15.56 -3.40
N LEU A 72 -6.86 15.04 -3.41
CA LEU A 72 -7.68 14.92 -2.20
C LEU A 72 -7.06 13.92 -1.20
N ALA A 73 -6.62 12.75 -1.65
CA ALA A 73 -5.97 11.74 -0.82
C ALA A 73 -4.68 12.27 -0.18
N PHE A 74 -3.86 12.98 -0.96
CA PHE A 74 -2.66 13.66 -0.46
C PHE A 74 -3.01 14.69 0.62
N GLU A 75 -3.94 15.60 0.35
CA GLU A 75 -4.34 16.61 1.34
C GLU A 75 -4.89 15.96 2.62
N ALA A 76 -5.79 14.99 2.49
CA ALA A 76 -6.35 14.24 3.61
C ALA A 76 -5.28 13.52 4.45
N SER A 77 -4.23 13.00 3.81
CA SER A 77 -3.10 12.37 4.50
C SER A 77 -2.24 13.36 5.29
N THR A 78 -2.16 14.63 4.84
CA THR A 78 -1.44 15.69 5.55
C THR A 78 -2.26 16.27 6.70
N ASN A 79 -3.52 16.63 6.45
CA ASN A 79 -4.43 17.17 7.45
C ASN A 79 -5.90 16.99 7.01
N TYR A 80 -6.67 16.32 7.86
CA TYR A 80 -8.09 16.05 7.63
C TYR A 80 -8.94 17.31 7.37
N LYS A 81 -8.72 18.41 8.12
CA LYS A 81 -9.54 19.63 7.98
C LYS A 81 -9.31 20.33 6.64
N SER A 82 -8.08 20.32 6.15
CA SER A 82 -7.76 20.90 4.83
C SER A 82 -8.24 20.00 3.70
N GLY A 83 -8.14 18.66 3.85
CA GLY A 83 -8.79 17.70 2.95
C GLY A 83 -10.31 17.90 2.84
N GLN A 84 -10.99 18.08 3.98
CA GLN A 84 -12.44 18.36 4.00
C GLN A 84 -12.80 19.67 3.30
N LYS A 85 -12.03 20.74 3.51
CA LYS A 85 -12.22 22.01 2.79
C LYS A 85 -12.03 21.83 1.29
N LEU A 86 -10.98 21.10 0.89
CA LEU A 86 -10.66 20.83 -0.50
C LEU A 86 -11.78 20.02 -1.18
N ALA A 87 -12.27 18.95 -0.55
CA ALA A 87 -13.37 18.14 -1.08
C ALA A 87 -14.63 18.99 -1.32
N LYS A 88 -15.03 19.79 -0.32
CA LYS A 88 -16.18 20.71 -0.43
C LYS A 88 -15.98 21.75 -1.54
N GLN A 89 -14.77 22.28 -1.70
CA GLN A 89 -14.44 23.20 -2.78
C GLN A 89 -14.55 22.53 -4.15
N MET A 90 -14.03 21.31 -4.30
CA MET A 90 -14.07 20.55 -5.55
C MET A 90 -15.51 20.19 -5.93
N LEU A 91 -16.34 19.74 -4.98
CA LEU A 91 -17.76 19.43 -5.22
C LEU A 91 -18.63 20.67 -5.50
N LYS A 92 -18.21 21.87 -5.07
CA LYS A 92 -18.87 23.11 -5.48
C LYS A 92 -18.63 23.42 -6.96
N THR A 93 -17.43 23.15 -7.45
CA THR A 93 -17.07 23.37 -8.85
C THR A 93 -17.63 22.26 -9.75
N ASP A 94 -17.58 21.01 -9.29
CA ASP A 94 -17.95 19.83 -10.06
C ASP A 94 -18.88 18.92 -9.27
N ARG A 95 -20.13 19.36 -9.11
CA ARG A 95 -21.15 18.66 -8.30
C ARG A 95 -21.60 17.34 -8.94
N MET A 96 -21.45 17.19 -10.24
CA MET A 96 -21.97 16.02 -10.96
C MET A 96 -20.99 14.84 -10.97
N ASN A 97 -19.77 15.05 -10.48
CA ASN A 97 -18.71 14.06 -10.44
C ASN A 97 -18.87 13.08 -9.27
N LEU A 98 -19.41 11.91 -9.59
CA LEU A 98 -19.68 10.84 -8.63
C LEU A 98 -18.40 10.26 -8.00
N MET A 99 -17.30 10.22 -8.73
CA MET A 99 -16.00 9.78 -8.20
C MET A 99 -15.54 10.69 -7.03
N LEU A 100 -15.71 12.01 -7.17
CA LEU A 100 -15.39 12.98 -6.10
C LEU A 100 -16.30 12.85 -4.88
N TRP A 101 -17.61 12.60 -5.08
CA TRP A 101 -18.53 12.30 -3.98
C TRP A 101 -18.07 11.07 -3.20
N ASN A 102 -17.69 10.01 -3.91
CA ASN A 102 -17.15 8.80 -3.30
C ASN A 102 -15.83 9.06 -2.56
N GLY A 103 -14.88 9.77 -3.17
CA GLY A 103 -13.62 10.15 -2.53
C GLY A 103 -13.82 10.94 -1.24
N TYR A 104 -14.76 11.89 -1.24
CA TYR A 104 -15.11 12.64 -0.03
C TYR A 104 -15.70 11.73 1.07
N ALA A 105 -16.64 10.86 0.72
CA ALA A 105 -17.23 9.94 1.68
C ALA A 105 -16.21 8.93 2.24
N GLN A 106 -15.31 8.41 1.41
CA GLN A 106 -14.23 7.52 1.85
C GLN A 106 -13.21 8.23 2.74
N MET A 107 -12.91 9.50 2.47
CA MET A 107 -12.07 10.32 3.35
C MET A 107 -12.72 10.49 4.74
N GLU A 108 -14.02 10.78 4.80
CA GLU A 108 -14.75 10.87 6.07
C GLU A 108 -14.75 9.53 6.82
N LYS A 109 -15.00 8.42 6.11
CA LYS A 109 -14.90 7.04 6.64
C LYS A 109 -13.51 6.74 7.21
N ALA A 110 -12.44 7.11 6.49
CA ALA A 110 -11.05 6.87 6.93
C ALA A 110 -10.71 7.57 8.25
N ASN A 111 -11.40 8.67 8.57
CA ASN A 111 -11.26 9.42 9.82
C ASN A 111 -12.30 9.02 10.89
N GLY A 112 -13.01 7.91 10.69
CA GLY A 112 -14.02 7.39 11.61
C GLY A 112 -15.33 8.19 11.64
N LYS A 113 -15.55 9.12 10.70
CA LYS A 113 -16.76 9.94 10.60
C LYS A 113 -17.83 9.24 9.75
N TYR A 114 -18.27 8.07 10.21
CA TYR A 114 -19.21 7.23 9.47
C TYR A 114 -20.57 7.90 9.19
N SER A 115 -21.12 8.65 10.15
CA SER A 115 -22.40 9.35 9.96
C SER A 115 -22.32 10.43 8.86
N GLU A 116 -21.23 11.20 8.82
CA GLU A 116 -21.00 12.17 7.75
C GLU A 116 -20.79 11.47 6.40
N ALA A 117 -20.02 10.38 6.37
CA ALA A 117 -19.85 9.57 5.16
C ALA A 117 -21.21 9.06 4.61
N ARG A 118 -22.11 8.57 5.48
CA ARG A 118 -23.48 8.16 5.10
C ARG A 118 -24.26 9.31 4.48
N LYS A 119 -24.26 10.49 5.11
CA LYS A 119 -24.95 11.68 4.58
C LYS A 119 -24.45 12.04 3.19
N VAL A 120 -23.13 11.97 2.98
CA VAL A 120 -22.51 12.24 1.68
C VAL A 120 -22.99 11.23 0.62
N TYR A 121 -22.98 9.92 0.92
CA TYR A 121 -23.51 8.90 0.00
C TYR A 121 -25.00 9.06 -0.28
N ILE A 122 -25.83 9.27 0.73
CA ILE A 122 -27.29 9.46 0.58
C ILE A 122 -27.57 10.70 -0.28
N THR A 123 -26.82 11.79 -0.09
CA THR A 123 -26.96 13.02 -0.89
C THR A 123 -26.58 12.78 -2.36
N ALA A 124 -25.47 12.09 -2.61
CA ALA A 124 -25.06 11.77 -3.97
C ALA A 124 -26.05 10.80 -4.66
N LEU A 125 -26.48 9.75 -3.96
CA LEU A 125 -27.41 8.73 -4.48
C LEU A 125 -28.85 9.25 -4.67
N SER A 126 -29.26 10.29 -3.96
CA SER A 126 -30.55 10.96 -4.20
C SER A 126 -30.53 11.91 -5.39
N THR A 127 -29.35 12.44 -5.75
CA THR A 127 -29.23 13.46 -6.81
C THR A 127 -28.75 12.92 -8.14
N TYR A 128 -27.96 11.84 -8.19
CA TYR A 128 -27.29 11.40 -9.43
C TYR A 128 -28.23 11.07 -10.60
N ARG A 129 -29.48 10.66 -10.33
CA ARG A 129 -30.44 10.32 -11.40
C ARG A 129 -30.79 11.52 -12.29
N SER A 130 -30.66 12.75 -11.77
CA SER A 130 -30.88 13.98 -12.55
C SER A 130 -29.69 14.34 -13.44
N PHE A 131 -28.55 13.66 -13.31
CA PHE A 131 -27.36 13.93 -14.11
C PHE A 131 -27.47 13.30 -15.51
N PRO A 132 -26.76 13.84 -16.50
CA PRO A 132 -26.63 13.23 -17.83
C PRO A 132 -26.14 11.78 -17.79
N GLU A 133 -26.54 10.96 -18.76
CA GLU A 133 -26.25 9.52 -18.76
C GLU A 133 -24.77 9.16 -18.60
N HIS A 134 -23.88 9.90 -19.25
CA HIS A 134 -22.43 9.68 -19.16
C HIS A 134 -21.86 9.94 -17.76
N GLN A 135 -22.46 10.84 -16.97
CA GLN A 135 -22.06 11.12 -15.58
C GLN A 135 -22.71 10.19 -14.56
N ARG A 136 -23.70 9.39 -14.98
CA ARG A 136 -24.34 8.37 -14.13
C ARG A 136 -23.58 7.04 -14.12
N ALA A 137 -22.59 6.88 -15.01
CA ALA A 137 -21.86 5.62 -15.18
C ALA A 137 -21.27 5.11 -13.86
N ASP A 138 -20.72 6.00 -13.03
CA ASP A 138 -20.06 5.66 -11.76
C ASP A 138 -21.02 5.47 -10.57
N ALA A 139 -22.34 5.49 -10.78
CA ALA A 139 -23.28 5.19 -9.70
C ALA A 139 -23.02 3.84 -8.99
N PRO A 140 -22.68 2.73 -9.69
CA PRO A 140 -22.34 1.46 -9.04
C PRO A 140 -21.16 1.54 -8.07
N LEU A 141 -20.20 2.47 -8.29
CA LEU A 141 -19.12 2.72 -7.33
C LEU A 141 -19.71 3.17 -5.99
N LEU A 142 -20.62 4.15 -5.98
CA LEU A 142 -21.18 4.69 -4.75
C LEU A 142 -21.96 3.62 -3.99
N TYR A 143 -22.76 2.83 -4.70
CA TYR A 143 -23.50 1.73 -4.08
C TYR A 143 -22.56 0.67 -3.49
N ARG A 144 -21.50 0.28 -4.23
CA ARG A 144 -20.48 -0.66 -3.73
C ARG A 144 -19.84 -0.14 -2.46
N MET A 145 -19.30 1.06 -2.51
CA MET A 145 -18.49 1.65 -1.45
C MET A 145 -19.31 1.94 -0.19
N PHE A 146 -20.57 2.34 -0.37
CA PHE A 146 -21.50 2.54 0.73
C PHE A 146 -21.92 1.20 1.37
N ALA A 147 -22.28 0.20 0.56
CA ALA A 147 -22.62 -1.12 1.07
C ALA A 147 -21.44 -1.80 1.79
N GLU A 148 -20.23 -1.69 1.27
CA GLU A 148 -19.01 -2.19 1.92
C GLU A 148 -18.75 -1.50 3.26
N MET A 149 -19.00 -0.19 3.35
CA MET A 149 -18.86 0.56 4.61
C MET A 149 -19.85 0.07 5.68
N GLU A 150 -21.15 -0.07 5.35
CA GLU A 150 -22.14 -0.59 6.31
C GLU A 150 -21.83 -2.04 6.69
N PHE A 151 -21.38 -2.85 5.74
CA PHE A 151 -20.95 -4.22 6.02
C PHE A 151 -19.74 -4.28 6.97
N GLU A 152 -18.74 -3.41 6.82
CA GLU A 152 -17.61 -3.30 7.74
C GLU A 152 -18.02 -2.92 9.17
N LEU A 153 -19.11 -2.16 9.31
CA LEU A 153 -19.71 -1.82 10.60
C LEU A 153 -20.60 -2.94 11.17
N GLY A 154 -20.67 -4.09 10.51
CA GLY A 154 -21.51 -5.22 10.91
C GLY A 154 -23.00 -5.06 10.56
N ARG A 155 -23.38 -4.01 9.84
CA ARG A 155 -24.78 -3.68 9.50
C ARG A 155 -25.18 -4.34 8.17
N LYS A 156 -25.47 -5.64 8.24
CA LYS A 156 -25.76 -6.49 7.08
C LYS A 156 -27.08 -6.13 6.41
N GLY A 157 -28.11 -5.83 7.19
CA GLY A 157 -29.41 -5.45 6.65
C GLY A 157 -29.34 -4.12 5.90
N ALA A 158 -28.57 -3.17 6.43
CA ALA A 158 -28.30 -1.90 5.75
C ALA A 158 -27.55 -2.11 4.42
N ALA A 159 -26.48 -2.90 4.41
CA ALA A 159 -25.73 -3.22 3.21
C ALA A 159 -26.60 -3.88 2.12
N LEU A 160 -27.45 -4.84 2.49
CA LEU A 160 -28.41 -5.47 1.57
C LEU A 160 -29.44 -4.48 1.03
N THR A 161 -29.92 -3.56 1.87
CA THR A 161 -30.89 -2.53 1.46
C THR A 161 -30.28 -1.60 0.41
N ILE A 162 -29.03 -1.16 0.62
CA ILE A 162 -28.28 -0.32 -0.32
C ILE A 162 -28.12 -1.02 -1.67
N LEU A 163 -27.70 -2.29 -1.68
CA LEU A 163 -27.52 -3.07 -2.90
C LEU A 163 -28.86 -3.33 -3.62
N ALA A 164 -29.92 -3.64 -2.87
CA ALA A 164 -31.25 -3.84 -3.45
C ALA A 164 -31.83 -2.56 -4.07
N ALA A 165 -31.51 -1.40 -3.52
CA ALA A 165 -31.97 -0.10 -4.02
C ALA A 165 -31.45 0.23 -5.44
N MET A 166 -30.38 -0.42 -5.91
CA MET A 166 -29.96 -0.30 -7.32
C MET A 166 -30.98 -0.85 -8.30
N ALA A 167 -31.75 -1.86 -7.89
CA ALA A 167 -32.79 -2.49 -8.72
C ALA A 167 -34.14 -1.77 -8.63
N GLU A 168 -34.27 -0.75 -7.77
CA GLU A 168 -35.49 0.02 -7.60
C GLU A 168 -35.45 1.30 -8.45
N GLU A 169 -36.55 1.59 -9.15
CA GLU A 169 -36.67 2.77 -10.03
C GLU A 169 -36.59 4.09 -9.25
N ALA A 170 -37.19 4.13 -8.06
CA ALA A 170 -37.07 5.26 -7.15
C ALA A 170 -35.67 5.39 -6.52
N GLY A 171 -34.95 4.26 -6.46
CA GLY A 171 -33.85 3.91 -5.54
C GLY A 171 -33.44 4.99 -4.56
N LYS A 172 -34.37 5.29 -3.66
CA LYS A 172 -34.11 6.03 -2.44
C LYS A 172 -33.34 5.10 -1.52
N VAL A 173 -32.16 5.54 -1.12
CA VAL A 173 -31.37 4.85 -0.12
C VAL A 173 -31.60 5.57 1.19
N ASP A 174 -32.42 4.99 2.04
CA ASP A 174 -32.67 5.48 3.39
C ASP A 174 -32.04 4.51 4.38
N VAL A 175 -30.95 4.94 5.00
CA VAL A 175 -30.15 4.15 5.94
C VAL A 175 -29.90 5.03 7.16
N PRO A 176 -30.65 4.83 8.25
CA PRO A 176 -30.49 5.64 9.45
C PRO A 176 -29.14 5.39 10.14
N ASP A 177 -28.72 6.31 10.99
CA ASP A 177 -27.44 6.21 11.71
C ASP A 177 -27.45 5.16 12.83
N GLU A 178 -28.62 4.81 13.38
CA GLU A 178 -28.77 3.92 14.54
C GLU A 178 -29.31 2.54 14.15
N ASN A 179 -28.72 1.49 14.75
CA ASN A 179 -29.08 0.06 14.65
C ASN A 179 -29.05 -0.57 13.24
N ASP A 180 -28.71 -1.85 13.11
CA ASP A 180 -28.82 -2.51 11.80
C ASP A 180 -30.28 -2.55 11.34
N LEU A 181 -30.49 -2.40 10.03
CA LEU A 181 -31.81 -2.55 9.43
C LEU A 181 -32.19 -4.04 9.42
N GLN A 182 -33.50 -4.31 9.41
CA GLN A 182 -33.97 -5.66 9.14
C GLN A 182 -33.57 -6.07 7.71
N VAL A 183 -33.27 -7.36 7.55
CA VAL A 183 -32.97 -7.92 6.22
C VAL A 183 -34.14 -7.63 5.27
N PRO A 184 -33.88 -7.11 4.06
CA PRO A 184 -34.93 -6.82 3.11
C PRO A 184 -35.83 -8.03 2.83
N PRO A 185 -37.13 -7.82 2.57
CA PRO A 185 -38.06 -8.92 2.30
C PRO A 185 -37.63 -9.73 1.07
N PRO A 186 -37.93 -11.04 1.02
CA PRO A 186 -37.49 -11.93 -0.05
C PRO A 186 -37.86 -11.45 -1.46
N THR A 187 -39.00 -10.75 -1.61
CA THR A 187 -39.45 -10.19 -2.88
C THR A 187 -38.49 -9.12 -3.43
N LYS A 188 -37.97 -8.24 -2.56
CA LYS A 188 -36.95 -7.24 -2.91
C LYS A 188 -35.62 -7.90 -3.24
N LEU A 189 -35.21 -8.91 -2.47
CA LEU A 189 -33.99 -9.68 -2.74
C LEU A 189 -34.06 -10.40 -4.09
N LEU A 190 -35.20 -11.01 -4.43
CA LEU A 190 -35.39 -11.67 -5.73
C LEU A 190 -35.36 -10.68 -6.89
N LYS A 191 -35.94 -9.48 -6.73
CA LYS A 191 -35.87 -8.42 -7.74
C LYS A 191 -34.42 -7.95 -7.95
N ALA A 192 -33.69 -7.71 -6.86
CA ALA A 192 -32.28 -7.32 -6.92
C ALA A 192 -31.41 -8.39 -7.60
N ARG A 193 -31.62 -9.67 -7.26
CA ARG A 193 -30.92 -10.79 -7.90
C ARG A 193 -31.16 -10.85 -9.41
N LYS A 194 -32.42 -10.72 -9.85
CA LYS A 194 -32.76 -10.68 -11.29
C LYS A 194 -32.08 -9.51 -11.99
N PHE A 195 -32.07 -8.34 -11.37
CA PHE A 195 -31.41 -7.15 -11.90
C PHE A 195 -29.90 -7.35 -12.07
N PHE A 196 -29.21 -7.88 -11.04
CA PHE A 196 -27.77 -8.15 -11.15
C PHE A 196 -27.46 -9.23 -12.19
N ALA A 197 -28.22 -10.31 -12.24
CA ALA A 197 -28.05 -11.35 -13.25
C ALA A 197 -28.17 -10.78 -14.67
N GLN A 198 -29.19 -9.94 -14.92
CA GLN A 198 -29.37 -9.28 -16.22
C GLN A 198 -28.25 -8.27 -16.53
N LYS A 199 -27.80 -7.49 -15.54
CA LYS A 199 -26.71 -6.52 -15.74
C LYS A 199 -25.38 -7.22 -16.03
N THR A 200 -25.03 -8.26 -15.28
CA THR A 200 -23.83 -9.07 -15.50
C THR A 200 -23.88 -9.72 -16.89
N SER A 201 -25.01 -10.31 -17.30
CA SER A 201 -25.12 -10.90 -18.65
C SER A 201 -25.01 -9.87 -19.78
N ASN A 202 -25.48 -8.64 -19.58
CA ASN A 202 -25.34 -7.61 -20.59
C ASN A 202 -23.88 -7.17 -20.73
N LEU A 203 -23.14 -7.08 -19.63
CA LEU A 203 -21.70 -6.79 -19.64
C LEU A 203 -20.88 -7.94 -20.25
N SER A 204 -21.42 -9.15 -20.33
CA SER A 204 -20.78 -10.28 -21.01
C SER A 204 -21.03 -10.33 -22.52
N THR A 205 -21.76 -9.35 -23.08
CA THR A 205 -21.90 -9.18 -24.55
C THR A 205 -20.78 -8.31 -25.15
N LEU A 206 -20.48 -8.46 -26.46
CA LEU A 206 -19.34 -7.82 -27.15
C LEU A 206 -19.52 -6.31 -27.46
N ALA A 207 -20.71 -5.75 -27.21
CA ALA A 207 -21.08 -4.38 -27.62
C ALA A 207 -21.08 -3.38 -26.44
N ILE A 208 -20.02 -3.38 -25.62
CA ILE A 208 -19.93 -2.54 -24.42
C ILE A 208 -19.32 -1.19 -24.79
N SER A 209 -19.92 -0.09 -24.32
CA SER A 209 -19.29 1.23 -24.41
C SER A 209 -18.12 1.35 -23.41
N GLU A 210 -17.09 2.12 -23.74
CA GLU A 210 -15.94 2.35 -22.85
C GLU A 210 -16.36 2.83 -21.45
N THR A 211 -17.43 3.63 -21.37
CA THR A 211 -18.03 4.10 -20.11
C THR A 211 -18.66 3.00 -19.26
N GLN A 212 -19.31 2.01 -19.87
CA GLN A 212 -19.90 0.87 -19.15
C GLN A 212 -18.83 -0.11 -18.68
N TYR A 213 -17.74 -0.22 -19.44
CA TYR A 213 -16.58 -1.03 -19.07
C TYR A 213 -15.88 -0.49 -17.81
N ARG A 214 -15.69 0.83 -17.71
CA ARG A 214 -15.10 1.49 -16.52
C ARG A 214 -15.82 1.14 -15.21
N SER A 215 -17.15 1.03 -15.24
CA SER A 215 -17.97 0.75 -14.05
C SER A 215 -18.33 -0.73 -13.88
N ALA A 216 -17.91 -1.61 -14.80
CA ALA A 216 -18.26 -3.03 -14.81
C ALA A 216 -17.76 -3.77 -13.56
N HIS A 217 -16.51 -3.51 -13.14
CA HIS A 217 -15.93 -4.14 -11.96
C HIS A 217 -16.68 -3.78 -10.66
N HIS A 218 -17.28 -2.59 -10.58
CA HIS A 218 -18.15 -2.21 -9.46
C HIS A 218 -19.48 -2.98 -9.48
N ILE A 219 -20.06 -3.22 -10.66
CA ILE A 219 -21.28 -4.01 -10.79
C ILE A 219 -21.04 -5.46 -10.36
N TYR A 220 -19.94 -6.08 -10.82
CA TYR A 220 -19.56 -7.44 -10.40
C TYR A 220 -19.33 -7.51 -8.89
N ALA A 221 -18.65 -6.53 -8.31
CA ALA A 221 -18.42 -6.45 -6.88
C ALA A 221 -19.71 -6.30 -6.08
N CYS A 222 -20.65 -5.45 -6.53
CA CYS A 222 -21.96 -5.32 -5.92
C CYS A 222 -22.76 -6.62 -5.97
N HIS A 223 -22.75 -7.32 -7.11
CA HIS A 223 -23.43 -8.60 -7.27
C HIS A 223 -22.83 -9.66 -6.34
N ALA A 224 -21.50 -9.77 -6.29
CA ALA A 224 -20.82 -10.72 -5.41
C ALA A 224 -21.06 -10.40 -3.92
N LEU A 225 -21.03 -9.12 -3.53
CA LEU A 225 -21.34 -8.70 -2.16
C LEU A 225 -22.81 -8.98 -1.80
N PHE A 226 -23.74 -8.80 -2.74
CA PHE A 226 -25.15 -9.10 -2.56
C PHE A 226 -25.38 -10.60 -2.32
N GLU A 227 -24.77 -11.47 -3.14
CA GLU A 227 -24.89 -12.93 -2.94
C GLU A 227 -24.16 -13.39 -1.66
N TYR A 228 -23.03 -12.77 -1.32
CA TYR A 228 -22.34 -13.04 -0.07
C TYR A 228 -23.23 -12.76 1.15
N LEU A 229 -23.90 -11.61 1.18
CA LEU A 229 -24.74 -11.19 2.30
C LEU A 229 -26.07 -11.95 2.38
N SER A 230 -26.56 -12.47 1.25
CA SER A 230 -27.87 -13.15 1.18
C SER A 230 -27.79 -14.69 1.27
N GLN A 231 -26.77 -15.31 0.65
CA GLN A 231 -26.64 -16.77 0.54
C GLN A 231 -25.31 -17.32 1.06
N GLY A 232 -24.26 -16.49 1.16
CA GLY A 232 -22.97 -16.84 1.74
C GLY A 232 -21.81 -16.85 0.74
N LEU A 233 -20.64 -17.30 1.21
CA LEU A 233 -19.37 -17.18 0.47
C LEU A 233 -19.35 -17.95 -0.85
N ASP A 234 -19.91 -19.16 -0.90
CA ASP A 234 -19.82 -20.03 -2.07
C ASP A 234 -20.51 -19.41 -3.29
N GLU A 235 -21.66 -18.76 -3.10
CA GLU A 235 -22.39 -18.10 -4.19
C GLU A 235 -21.67 -16.84 -4.67
N ALA A 236 -21.05 -16.08 -3.76
CA ALA A 236 -20.21 -14.95 -4.13
C ALA A 236 -18.98 -15.39 -4.95
N CYS A 237 -18.33 -16.49 -4.58
CA CYS A 237 -17.24 -17.09 -5.36
C CYS A 237 -17.70 -17.46 -6.77
N ARG A 238 -18.87 -18.09 -6.91
CA ARG A 238 -19.44 -18.44 -8.22
C ARG A 238 -19.75 -17.24 -9.10
N VAL A 239 -20.06 -16.07 -8.53
CA VAL A 239 -20.21 -14.83 -9.31
C VAL A 239 -18.86 -14.45 -9.92
N PHE A 240 -17.79 -14.44 -9.12
CA PHE A 240 -16.45 -14.10 -9.62
C PHE A 240 -15.93 -15.13 -10.63
N ASP A 241 -16.07 -16.42 -10.34
CA ASP A 241 -15.59 -17.50 -11.23
C ASP A 241 -16.22 -17.43 -12.62
N ARG A 242 -17.53 -17.17 -12.70
CA ARG A 242 -18.23 -16.96 -13.98
C ARG A 242 -17.65 -15.80 -14.79
N VAL A 243 -17.34 -14.68 -14.13
CA VAL A 243 -16.75 -13.51 -14.81
C VAL A 243 -15.33 -13.81 -15.29
N PHE A 244 -14.55 -14.57 -14.51
CA PHE A 244 -13.21 -14.96 -14.94
C PHE A 244 -13.23 -15.97 -16.10
N ASP A 245 -14.17 -16.91 -16.12
CA ASP A 245 -14.36 -17.80 -17.28
C ASP A 245 -14.69 -16.99 -18.55
N GLU A 246 -15.53 -15.95 -18.43
CA GLU A 246 -15.80 -15.02 -19.53
C GLU A 246 -14.55 -14.23 -19.96
N TYR A 247 -13.70 -13.81 -19.02
CA TYR A 247 -12.45 -13.12 -19.35
C TYR A 247 -11.47 -14.03 -20.10
N VAL A 248 -11.41 -15.31 -19.73
CA VAL A 248 -10.60 -16.32 -20.43
C VAL A 248 -11.14 -16.55 -21.85
N THR A 249 -12.46 -16.69 -22.02
CA THR A 249 -13.04 -16.87 -23.37
C THR A 249 -12.81 -15.67 -24.28
N ARG A 250 -12.69 -14.47 -23.72
CA ARG A 250 -12.36 -13.22 -24.42
C ARG A 250 -10.85 -12.98 -24.59
N GLY A 251 -10.00 -13.76 -23.92
CA GLY A 251 -8.54 -13.58 -23.92
C GLY A 251 -8.07 -12.31 -23.19
N VAL A 252 -8.85 -11.80 -22.23
CA VAL A 252 -8.55 -10.57 -21.46
C VAL A 252 -8.20 -10.86 -20.00
N GLU A 253 -7.77 -12.08 -19.68
CA GLU A 253 -7.45 -12.49 -18.30
C GLU A 253 -6.31 -11.69 -17.63
N ARG A 254 -5.44 -11.06 -18.42
CA ARG A 254 -4.31 -10.22 -17.96
C ARG A 254 -4.59 -8.72 -18.02
N SER A 255 -5.86 -8.33 -18.14
CA SER A 255 -6.27 -6.92 -18.14
C SER A 255 -6.16 -6.30 -16.74
N ILE A 256 -6.04 -4.96 -16.69
CA ILE A 256 -6.06 -4.19 -15.43
C ILE A 256 -7.37 -4.43 -14.67
N ASP A 257 -8.49 -4.55 -15.38
CA ASP A 257 -9.79 -4.81 -14.76
C ASP A 257 -9.88 -6.20 -14.14
N ALA A 258 -9.25 -7.21 -14.76
CA ALA A 258 -9.12 -8.54 -14.17
C ALA A 258 -8.33 -8.47 -12.85
N GLU A 259 -7.24 -7.69 -12.83
CA GLU A 259 -6.43 -7.49 -11.62
C GLU A 259 -7.23 -6.79 -10.50
N ILE A 260 -7.96 -5.72 -10.82
CA ILE A 260 -8.85 -5.01 -9.88
C ILE A 260 -9.96 -5.93 -9.34
N LEU A 261 -10.51 -6.79 -10.21
CA LEU A 261 -11.55 -7.74 -9.81
C LEU A 261 -10.98 -8.82 -8.89
N PHE A 262 -9.78 -9.36 -9.17
CA PHE A 262 -9.10 -10.27 -8.26
C PHE A 262 -8.77 -9.62 -6.91
N MET A 263 -8.37 -8.34 -6.89
CA MET A 263 -8.19 -7.60 -5.64
C MET A 263 -9.49 -7.51 -4.84
N THR A 264 -10.62 -7.26 -5.51
CA THR A 264 -11.94 -7.22 -4.88
C THR A 264 -12.35 -8.60 -4.35
N TYR A 265 -12.11 -9.66 -5.13
CA TYR A 265 -12.40 -11.03 -4.73
C TYR A 265 -11.57 -11.44 -3.51
N ALA A 266 -10.26 -11.20 -3.54
CA ALA A 266 -9.36 -11.45 -2.42
C ALA A 266 -9.77 -10.67 -1.16
N LYS A 267 -10.21 -9.41 -1.30
CA LYS A 267 -10.74 -8.58 -0.20
C LYS A 267 -11.95 -9.23 0.47
N LEU A 268 -12.92 -9.70 -0.32
CA LEU A 268 -14.13 -10.33 0.21
C LEU A 268 -13.80 -11.62 0.98
N VAL A 269 -12.96 -12.48 0.39
CA VAL A 269 -12.57 -13.75 1.02
C VAL A 269 -11.72 -13.51 2.28
N TYR A 270 -10.78 -12.56 2.23
CA TYR A 270 -10.00 -12.15 3.40
C TYR A 270 -10.90 -11.67 4.54
N ARG A 271 -11.88 -10.81 4.25
CA ARG A 271 -12.83 -10.33 5.28
C ARG A 271 -13.61 -11.48 5.91
N HIS A 272 -14.13 -12.40 5.10
CA HIS A 272 -14.83 -13.57 5.62
C HIS A 272 -13.92 -14.41 6.55
N SER A 273 -12.63 -14.54 6.21
CA SER A 273 -11.65 -15.25 7.05
C SER A 273 -11.39 -14.59 8.41
N VAL A 274 -11.50 -13.26 8.48
CA VAL A 274 -11.29 -12.49 9.72
C VAL A 274 -12.57 -12.38 10.55
N SER A 275 -13.75 -12.43 9.94
CA SER A 275 -15.05 -12.31 10.62
C SER A 275 -15.44 -13.51 11.52
N GLY A 276 -14.56 -14.50 11.72
CA GLY A 276 -14.78 -15.60 12.68
C GLY A 276 -15.75 -16.69 12.21
N TYR A 277 -16.25 -16.63 10.96
CA TYR A 277 -16.98 -17.73 10.36
C TYR A 277 -16.07 -18.94 10.12
N ALA A 278 -16.63 -20.14 10.07
CA ALA A 278 -15.90 -21.37 9.74
C ALA A 278 -15.30 -21.27 8.33
N PHE A 279 -14.09 -20.73 8.25
CA PHE A 279 -13.42 -20.44 7.00
C PHE A 279 -12.50 -21.59 6.59
N ARG A 280 -12.54 -21.95 5.31
CA ARG A 280 -11.62 -22.92 4.69
C ARG A 280 -10.43 -22.16 4.10
N PRO A 281 -9.21 -22.24 4.67
CA PRO A 281 -8.02 -21.54 4.14
C PRO A 281 -7.71 -21.86 2.68
N GLY A 282 -8.13 -23.05 2.22
CA GLY A 282 -8.03 -23.50 0.83
C GLY A 282 -8.73 -22.59 -0.19
N VAL A 283 -9.82 -21.89 0.18
CA VAL A 283 -10.54 -21.00 -0.73
C VAL A 283 -9.70 -19.76 -1.06
N LEU A 284 -9.22 -19.05 -0.03
CA LEU A 284 -8.33 -17.89 -0.24
C LEU A 284 -7.06 -18.31 -0.97
N LYS A 285 -6.51 -19.47 -0.61
CA LYS A 285 -5.35 -20.05 -1.30
C LYS A 285 -5.61 -20.26 -2.80
N GLY A 286 -6.71 -20.91 -3.19
CA GLY A 286 -7.02 -21.15 -4.60
C GLY A 286 -7.22 -19.86 -5.40
N VAL A 287 -7.81 -18.84 -4.78
CA VAL A 287 -7.96 -17.50 -5.39
C VAL A 287 -6.59 -16.84 -5.58
N LEU A 288 -5.74 -16.84 -4.55
CA LEU A 288 -4.41 -16.23 -4.61
C LEU A 288 -3.48 -16.97 -5.58
N ASP A 289 -3.54 -18.30 -5.65
CA ASP A 289 -2.75 -19.08 -6.60
C ASP A 289 -3.12 -18.71 -8.06
N ARG A 290 -4.42 -18.57 -8.37
CA ARG A 290 -4.86 -18.08 -9.69
C ARG A 290 -4.40 -16.65 -9.96
N ALA A 291 -4.60 -15.75 -9.00
CA ALA A 291 -4.24 -14.35 -9.14
C ALA A 291 -2.73 -14.15 -9.33
N LEU A 292 -1.89 -14.83 -8.55
CA LEU A 292 -0.43 -14.74 -8.61
C LEU A 292 0.17 -15.37 -9.87
N ASN A 293 -0.48 -16.38 -10.46
CA ASN A 293 -0.07 -16.94 -11.74
C ASN A 293 -0.27 -15.96 -12.90
N LEU A 294 -1.28 -15.09 -12.82
CA LEU A 294 -1.57 -14.05 -13.81
C LEU A 294 -0.81 -12.74 -13.52
N PHE A 295 -0.71 -12.37 -12.24
CA PHE A 295 -0.16 -11.10 -11.76
C PHE A 295 0.89 -11.33 -10.65
N PRO A 296 2.09 -11.81 -11.00
CA PRO A 296 3.12 -12.17 -10.02
C PRO A 296 3.68 -10.97 -9.26
N ASN A 297 3.69 -9.78 -9.87
CA ASN A 297 4.25 -8.55 -9.27
C ASN A 297 3.26 -7.84 -8.34
N ASN A 298 2.03 -8.32 -8.19
CA ASN A 298 1.04 -7.64 -7.39
C ASN A 298 1.32 -7.82 -5.89
N THR A 299 1.72 -6.74 -5.23
CA THR A 299 2.17 -6.81 -3.83
C THR A 299 1.02 -7.09 -2.86
N LEU A 300 -0.21 -6.76 -3.21
CA LEU A 300 -1.40 -7.07 -2.41
C LEU A 300 -1.61 -8.58 -2.33
N PHE A 301 -1.54 -9.28 -3.47
CA PHE A 301 -1.68 -10.74 -3.49
C PHE A 301 -0.51 -11.43 -2.78
N LEU A 302 0.72 -10.99 -3.02
CA LEU A 302 1.91 -11.53 -2.35
C LEU A 302 1.79 -11.39 -0.82
N SER A 303 1.33 -10.24 -0.35
CA SER A 303 1.17 -9.96 1.08
C SER A 303 0.07 -10.80 1.73
N LEU A 304 -1.08 -10.96 1.07
CA LEU A 304 -2.15 -11.85 1.53
C LEU A 304 -1.72 -13.33 1.49
N PHE A 305 -0.92 -13.72 0.50
CA PHE A 305 -0.38 -15.07 0.37
C PHE A 305 0.57 -15.40 1.51
N PHE A 306 1.50 -14.49 1.80
CA PHE A 306 2.42 -14.61 2.92
C PHE A 306 1.70 -14.70 4.27
N TYR A 307 0.67 -13.87 4.46
CA TYR A 307 -0.15 -13.90 5.66
C TYR A 307 -0.92 -15.21 5.86
N ASN A 308 -1.48 -15.77 4.77
CA ASN A 308 -2.18 -17.06 4.83
C ASN A 308 -1.21 -18.23 5.10
N GLU A 309 0.00 -18.18 4.55
CA GLU A 309 1.03 -19.19 4.82
C GLU A 309 1.48 -19.19 6.28
N ALA A 310 1.72 -18.00 6.86
CA ALA A 310 2.09 -17.85 8.26
C ALA A 310 1.06 -18.51 9.21
N ARG A 311 -0.21 -18.57 8.82
CA ARG A 311 -1.29 -19.20 9.60
C ARG A 311 -1.42 -20.72 9.38
N THR A 312 -0.98 -21.24 8.24
CA THR A 312 -1.23 -22.63 7.84
C THR A 312 -0.09 -23.60 8.17
N LYS A 313 1.04 -23.12 8.72
CA LYS A 313 2.23 -23.91 9.11
C LYS A 313 2.83 -24.78 7.98
N ILE A 314 2.44 -24.53 6.72
CA ILE A 314 3.03 -25.18 5.55
C ILE A 314 4.21 -24.33 5.11
N GLU A 315 5.38 -24.66 5.63
CA GLU A 315 6.61 -23.92 5.38
C GLU A 315 7.12 -24.13 3.93
N ASN A 316 7.75 -23.10 3.37
CA ASN A 316 8.45 -23.06 2.07
C ASN A 316 7.61 -22.81 0.82
N ARG A 317 6.31 -22.54 0.91
CA ARG A 317 5.50 -22.38 -0.31
C ARG A 317 5.66 -21.01 -0.94
N VAL A 318 5.68 -19.93 -0.14
CA VAL A 318 6.07 -18.57 -0.54
C VAL A 318 7.43 -18.62 -1.20
N ARG A 319 8.39 -19.31 -0.58
CA ARG A 319 9.75 -19.46 -1.12
C ARG A 319 9.76 -20.17 -2.48
N ARG A 320 9.03 -21.29 -2.63
CA ARG A 320 8.93 -22.02 -3.90
C ARG A 320 8.26 -21.20 -5.00
N PHE A 321 7.17 -20.52 -4.66
CA PHE A 321 6.48 -19.64 -5.60
C PHE A 321 7.40 -18.49 -6.05
N LEU A 322 8.06 -17.81 -5.11
CA LEU A 322 8.96 -16.70 -5.41
C LEU A 322 10.17 -17.14 -6.22
N ASN A 323 10.81 -18.27 -5.89
CA ASN A 323 11.91 -18.80 -6.70
C ASN A 323 11.44 -19.11 -8.13
N GLY A 324 10.28 -19.77 -8.30
CA GLY A 324 9.72 -20.05 -9.62
C GLY A 324 9.32 -18.79 -10.40
N ALA A 325 8.84 -17.75 -9.71
CA ALA A 325 8.53 -16.46 -10.32
C ALA A 325 9.80 -15.71 -10.74
N LEU A 326 10.83 -15.72 -9.89
CA LEU A 326 12.14 -15.10 -10.14
C LEU A 326 12.92 -15.79 -11.25
N GLU A 327 12.79 -17.11 -11.41
CA GLU A 327 13.36 -17.88 -12.52
C GLU A 327 12.72 -17.53 -13.86
N LYS A 328 11.41 -17.26 -13.88
CA LYS A 328 10.69 -16.87 -15.10
C LYS A 328 10.97 -15.41 -15.47
N GLU A 329 10.67 -14.50 -14.55
CA GLU A 329 10.76 -13.06 -14.77
C GLU A 329 11.31 -12.39 -13.50
N PRO A 330 12.64 -12.23 -13.38
CA PRO A 330 13.21 -11.57 -12.23
C PRO A 330 12.85 -10.08 -12.26
N SER A 331 12.28 -9.60 -11.16
CA SER A 331 11.94 -8.20 -10.94
C SER A 331 12.52 -7.72 -9.61
N HIS A 332 12.92 -6.45 -9.56
CA HIS A 332 13.42 -5.83 -8.33
C HIS A 332 12.38 -5.94 -7.19
N LEU A 333 11.09 -5.86 -7.54
CA LEU A 333 10.00 -5.95 -6.60
C LEU A 333 9.84 -7.35 -6.00
N LEU A 334 9.94 -8.41 -6.82
CA LEU A 334 9.91 -9.78 -6.34
C LEU A 334 11.10 -10.09 -5.42
N TRP A 335 12.29 -9.58 -5.75
CA TRP A 335 13.46 -9.68 -4.88
C TRP A 335 13.25 -8.97 -3.54
N THR A 336 12.75 -7.73 -3.55
CA THR A 336 12.44 -7.01 -2.31
C THR A 336 11.37 -7.70 -1.48
N PHE A 337 10.34 -8.27 -2.12
CA PHE A 337 9.32 -9.05 -1.42
C PHE A 337 9.87 -10.35 -0.85
N ALA A 338 10.77 -11.05 -1.56
CA ALA A 338 11.43 -12.25 -1.04
C ALA A 338 12.28 -11.94 0.19
N LEU A 339 13.04 -10.84 0.15
CA LEU A 339 13.81 -10.36 1.30
C LEU A 339 12.90 -10.01 2.47
N TYR A 340 11.81 -9.29 2.22
CA TYR A 340 10.80 -8.98 3.24
C TYR A 340 10.20 -10.23 3.86
N ALA A 341 9.80 -11.21 3.03
CA ALA A 341 9.24 -12.47 3.50
C ALA A 341 10.22 -13.16 4.45
N GLU A 342 11.49 -13.32 4.08
CA GLU A 342 12.47 -13.98 4.97
C GLU A 342 12.77 -13.20 6.26
N LEU A 343 12.81 -11.85 6.20
CA LEU A 343 13.02 -11.02 7.38
C LEU A 343 11.88 -11.11 8.40
N HIS A 344 10.65 -11.35 7.92
CA HIS A 344 9.44 -11.36 8.73
C HIS A 344 8.85 -12.76 8.98
N HIS A 345 9.40 -13.82 8.36
CA HIS A 345 8.86 -15.19 8.48
C HIS A 345 9.27 -15.86 9.80
N HIS A 346 10.53 -15.73 10.19
CA HIS A 346 11.05 -16.27 11.45
C HIS A 346 11.82 -15.19 12.21
N LEU A 347 11.46 -14.98 13.48
CA LEU A 347 12.21 -14.14 14.40
C LEU A 347 12.84 -15.04 15.47
N PRO A 348 14.18 -15.08 15.61
CA PRO A 348 15.20 -14.36 14.83
C PRO A 348 15.37 -14.89 13.39
N TYR A 349 15.63 -13.99 12.45
CA TYR A 349 15.80 -14.33 11.03
C TYR A 349 17.19 -14.91 10.75
N ASN A 350 17.29 -15.76 9.72
CA ASN A 350 18.56 -16.33 9.30
C ASN A 350 19.38 -15.33 8.49
N VAL A 351 20.37 -14.72 9.13
CA VAL A 351 21.27 -13.72 8.53
C VAL A 351 21.98 -14.24 7.27
N HIS A 352 22.42 -15.51 7.26
CA HIS A 352 23.11 -16.10 6.10
C HIS A 352 22.18 -16.27 4.91
N LEU A 353 20.93 -16.64 5.14
CA LEU A 353 19.93 -16.77 4.09
C LEU A 353 19.59 -15.42 3.47
N VAL A 354 19.40 -14.39 4.29
CA VAL A 354 19.14 -13.02 3.82
C VAL A 354 20.32 -12.50 3.00
N ARG A 355 21.56 -12.73 3.46
CA ARG A 355 22.78 -12.41 2.68
C ARG A 355 22.81 -13.11 1.33
N SER A 356 22.57 -14.43 1.31
CA SER A 356 22.52 -15.21 0.07
C SER A 356 21.46 -14.70 -0.90
N LEU A 357 20.29 -14.26 -0.40
CA LEU A 357 19.26 -13.66 -1.23
C LEU A 357 19.66 -12.29 -1.78
N PHE A 358 20.32 -11.45 -1.00
CA PHE A 358 20.89 -10.21 -1.50
C PHE A 358 21.95 -10.46 -2.58
N ASP A 359 22.87 -11.40 -2.36
CA ASP A 359 23.89 -11.75 -3.34
C ASP A 359 23.25 -12.24 -4.65
N ARG A 360 22.27 -13.14 -4.59
CA ARG A 360 21.49 -13.60 -5.76
C ARG A 360 20.74 -12.46 -6.46
N ALA A 361 20.16 -11.54 -5.69
CA ALA A 361 19.45 -10.38 -6.25
C ALA A 361 20.40 -9.44 -6.99
N LEU A 362 21.65 -9.29 -6.53
CA LEU A 362 22.66 -8.41 -7.12
C LEU A 362 23.41 -9.06 -8.29
N GLU A 363 23.50 -10.40 -8.34
CA GLU A 363 24.02 -11.13 -9.49
C GLU A 363 23.09 -11.06 -10.72
N CYS A 364 21.78 -10.87 -10.49
CA CYS A 364 20.81 -10.82 -11.57
C CYS A 364 20.91 -9.52 -12.39
N HIS A 365 21.06 -9.65 -13.71
CA HIS A 365 21.24 -8.53 -14.64
C HIS A 365 20.14 -7.46 -14.60
N ARG A 366 18.90 -7.83 -14.23
CA ARG A 366 17.76 -6.91 -14.18
C ARG A 366 17.68 -6.10 -12.87
N SER A 367 18.25 -6.60 -11.78
CA SER A 367 18.17 -5.98 -10.45
C SER A 367 19.49 -5.40 -9.95
N ARG A 368 20.63 -5.72 -10.58
CA ARG A 368 21.95 -5.16 -10.22
C ARG A 368 22.03 -3.63 -10.27
N CYS A 369 21.22 -2.98 -11.11
CA CYS A 369 21.15 -1.53 -11.21
C CYS A 369 20.13 -0.89 -10.24
N SER A 370 19.52 -1.69 -9.35
CA SER A 370 18.53 -1.19 -8.40
C SER A 370 19.22 -0.54 -7.21
N VAL A 371 19.19 0.78 -7.18
CA VAL A 371 19.71 1.62 -6.09
C VAL A 371 19.11 1.21 -4.73
N ALA A 372 17.81 0.89 -4.71
CA ALA A 372 17.11 0.51 -3.49
C ALA A 372 17.66 -0.79 -2.88
N LEU A 373 17.94 -1.82 -3.70
CA LEU A 373 18.47 -3.09 -3.21
C LEU A 373 19.89 -2.93 -2.63
N TRP A 374 20.74 -2.13 -3.28
CA TRP A 374 22.07 -1.80 -2.74
C TRP A 374 21.97 -1.09 -1.39
N LYS A 375 21.12 -0.07 -1.29
CA LYS A 375 20.91 0.66 -0.03
C LYS A 375 20.40 -0.24 1.08
N LEU A 376 19.40 -1.08 0.78
CA LEU A 376 18.87 -2.05 1.75
C LEU A 376 19.95 -3.04 2.20
N TYR A 377 20.82 -3.50 1.29
CA TYR A 377 21.86 -4.45 1.66
C TYR A 377 22.95 -3.82 2.54
N ILE A 378 23.38 -2.61 2.19
CA ILE A 378 24.34 -1.84 3.00
C ILE A 378 23.78 -1.58 4.40
N GLN A 379 22.53 -1.10 4.48
CA GLN A 379 21.85 -0.88 5.76
C GLN A 379 21.71 -2.16 6.58
N PHE A 380 21.42 -3.29 5.92
CA PHE A 380 21.35 -4.59 6.58
C PHE A 380 22.68 -5.00 7.21
N GLU A 381 23.81 -4.87 6.50
CA GLU A 381 25.12 -5.23 7.07
C GLU A 381 25.55 -4.27 8.19
N ILE A 382 25.14 -2.99 8.15
CA ILE A 382 25.35 -2.04 9.25
C ILE A 382 24.58 -2.47 10.50
N ILE A 383 23.31 -2.86 10.37
CA ILE A 383 22.50 -3.37 11.49
C ILE A 383 23.13 -4.65 12.09
N GLN A 384 23.77 -5.47 11.25
CA GLN A 384 24.49 -6.68 11.66
C GLN A 384 25.92 -6.42 12.19
N ASN A 385 26.33 -5.14 12.32
CA ASN A 385 27.65 -4.71 12.75
C ASN A 385 28.83 -5.25 11.90
N ASN A 386 28.57 -5.54 10.62
CA ASN A 386 29.58 -6.03 9.67
C ASN A 386 29.99 -4.93 8.70
N LEU A 387 30.61 -3.91 9.26
CA LEU A 387 30.85 -2.65 8.58
C LEU A 387 31.94 -2.76 7.48
N GLY A 388 32.95 -3.63 7.66
CA GLY A 388 33.91 -3.98 6.61
C GLY A 388 33.26 -4.57 5.34
N LYS A 389 32.21 -5.39 5.49
CA LYS A 389 31.45 -5.90 4.34
C LYS A 389 30.58 -4.80 3.74
N ALA A 390 29.94 -3.97 4.57
CA ALA A 390 29.18 -2.81 4.11
C ALA A 390 30.04 -1.87 3.24
N LYS A 391 31.31 -1.66 3.60
CA LYS A 391 32.28 -0.90 2.81
C LYS A 391 32.56 -1.53 1.44
N THR A 392 32.82 -2.83 1.37
CA THR A 392 33.01 -3.52 0.07
C THR A 392 31.78 -3.43 -0.83
N LEU A 393 30.59 -3.54 -0.23
CA LEU A 393 29.32 -3.42 -0.94
C LEU A 393 29.07 -2.00 -1.43
N PHE A 394 29.47 -0.99 -0.66
CA PHE A 394 29.38 0.42 -1.05
C PHE A 394 30.18 0.72 -2.32
N PHE A 395 31.46 0.35 -2.37
CA PHE A 395 32.28 0.56 -3.57
C PHE A 395 31.76 -0.24 -4.77
N ARG A 396 31.26 -1.46 -4.55
CA ARG A 396 30.60 -2.26 -5.60
C ARG A 396 29.32 -1.59 -6.11
N ALA A 397 28.51 -1.01 -5.21
CA ALA A 397 27.28 -0.31 -5.56
C ALA A 397 27.56 0.93 -6.41
N ILE A 398 28.61 1.70 -6.09
CA ILE A 398 29.04 2.86 -6.89
C ILE A 398 29.42 2.44 -8.32
N ARG A 399 30.12 1.31 -8.47
CA ARG A 399 30.51 0.80 -9.79
C ARG A 399 29.31 0.42 -10.65
N GLU A 400 28.32 -0.23 -10.07
CA GLU A 400 27.12 -0.68 -10.79
C GLU A 400 26.07 0.43 -10.99
N CYS A 401 26.01 1.42 -10.10
CA CYS A 401 25.06 2.53 -10.13
C CYS A 401 25.72 3.94 -10.01
N PRO A 402 26.54 4.38 -10.98
CA PRO A 402 27.29 5.64 -10.86
C PRO A 402 26.44 6.91 -10.82
N TRP A 403 25.21 6.87 -11.33
CA TRP A 403 24.31 8.04 -11.40
C TRP A 403 23.60 8.33 -10.07
N ALA A 404 23.62 7.39 -9.13
CA ALA A 404 22.77 7.44 -7.96
C ALA A 404 23.44 8.21 -6.82
N LYS A 405 23.26 9.54 -6.79
CA LYS A 405 23.78 10.41 -5.72
C LYS A 405 23.42 9.92 -4.31
N GLU A 406 22.24 9.33 -4.13
CA GLU A 406 21.83 8.79 -2.84
C GLU A 406 22.79 7.73 -2.28
N LEU A 407 23.41 6.91 -3.14
CA LEU A 407 24.39 5.91 -2.70
C LEU A 407 25.65 6.57 -2.17
N TYR A 408 26.18 7.56 -2.90
CA TYR A 408 27.33 8.34 -2.46
C TYR A 408 27.09 9.03 -1.12
N LEU A 409 25.88 9.54 -0.89
CA LEU A 409 25.52 10.17 0.39
C LEU A 409 25.46 9.18 1.57
N LEU A 410 25.35 7.86 1.33
CA LEU A 410 25.39 6.87 2.42
C LEU A 410 26.76 6.81 3.09
N ALA A 411 27.86 7.05 2.35
CA ALA A 411 29.20 7.10 2.92
C ALA A 411 29.30 8.19 4.00
N PHE A 412 28.75 9.37 3.73
CA PHE A 412 28.82 10.53 4.63
C PHE A 412 27.79 10.50 5.76
N ARG A 413 26.78 9.64 5.71
CA ARG A 413 25.70 9.58 6.73
C ARG A 413 25.76 8.36 7.62
N ASN A 414 26.09 7.20 7.05
CA ASN A 414 25.90 5.90 7.69
C ASN A 414 27.20 5.13 7.93
N ILE A 415 28.23 5.36 7.10
CA ILE A 415 29.53 4.65 7.16
C ILE A 415 30.65 5.64 7.56
N GLN A 416 30.27 6.82 8.05
CA GLN A 416 31.19 7.93 8.28
C GLN A 416 32.33 7.57 9.24
N HIS A 417 32.02 6.90 10.35
CA HIS A 417 32.98 6.52 11.38
C HIS A 417 33.99 5.43 10.96
N GLU A 418 33.79 4.78 9.81
CA GLU A 418 34.67 3.71 9.33
C GLU A 418 35.44 4.04 8.05
N LEU A 419 35.06 5.11 7.36
CA LEU A 419 35.74 5.57 6.15
C LEU A 419 36.90 6.47 6.55
N SER A 420 38.11 6.11 6.10
CA SER A 420 39.27 6.98 6.31
C SER A 420 39.10 8.30 5.54
N ALA A 421 39.70 9.39 6.02
CA ALA A 421 39.63 10.71 5.37
C ALA A 421 40.00 10.65 3.88
N LYS A 422 41.00 9.83 3.51
CA LYS A 422 41.41 9.61 2.11
C LYS A 422 40.32 8.98 1.25
N GLU A 423 39.57 8.03 1.80
CA GLU A 423 38.49 7.35 1.09
C GLU A 423 37.26 8.27 0.94
N GLN A 424 37.04 9.17 1.91
CA GLN A 424 36.02 10.21 1.79
C GLN A 424 36.37 11.20 0.67
N ASP A 425 37.64 11.59 0.56
CA ASP A 425 38.16 12.43 -0.53
C ASP A 425 38.08 11.73 -1.89
N GLU A 426 38.34 10.42 -1.96
CA GLU A 426 38.16 9.60 -3.18
C GLU A 426 36.69 9.54 -3.60
N VAL A 427 35.77 9.30 -2.65
CA VAL A 427 34.33 9.31 -2.92
C VAL A 427 33.89 10.69 -3.43
N PHE A 428 34.43 11.77 -2.86
CA PHE A 428 34.15 13.12 -3.34
C PHE A 428 34.68 13.38 -4.75
N SER A 429 35.92 12.97 -5.02
CA SER A 429 36.53 13.05 -6.35
C SER A 429 35.67 12.30 -7.39
N LEU A 430 35.11 11.14 -7.02
CA LEU A 430 34.18 10.39 -7.86
C LEU A 430 32.84 11.14 -8.07
N ILE A 431 32.30 11.81 -7.05
CA ILE A 431 31.08 12.63 -7.20
C ILE A 431 31.32 13.77 -8.20
N LEU A 432 32.48 14.43 -8.11
CA LEU A 432 32.88 15.50 -9.03
C LEU A 432 33.11 14.96 -10.45
N GLU A 433 33.83 13.84 -10.60
CA GLU A 433 34.08 13.19 -11.88
C GLU A 433 32.78 12.78 -12.58
N LYS A 434 31.76 12.37 -11.82
CA LYS A 434 30.43 12.02 -12.35
C LYS A 434 29.48 13.22 -12.49
N GLU A 435 29.99 14.44 -12.29
CA GLU A 435 29.24 15.70 -12.42
C GLU A 435 27.93 15.72 -11.60
N LEU A 436 27.91 15.01 -10.47
CA LEU A 436 26.72 14.94 -9.63
C LEU A 436 26.53 16.27 -8.91
N ARG A 437 25.32 16.83 -8.98
CA ARG A 437 25.03 18.17 -8.42
C ARG A 437 25.30 18.23 -6.92
N ILE A 438 26.22 19.09 -6.50
CA ILE A 438 26.53 19.39 -5.10
C ILE A 438 25.95 20.78 -4.75
N ARG A 439 25.42 20.94 -3.53
CA ARG A 439 24.88 22.24 -3.05
C ARG A 439 25.84 22.97 -2.09
N THR A 440 26.61 22.21 -1.33
CA THR A 440 27.60 22.73 -0.39
C THR A 440 28.97 22.17 -0.79
N PRO A 441 29.97 23.01 -1.06
CA PRO A 441 31.32 22.52 -1.33
C PRO A 441 31.85 21.74 -0.12
N VAL A 442 32.56 20.64 -0.37
CA VAL A 442 32.97 19.68 0.66
C VAL A 442 34.04 20.20 1.61
N GLU A 443 34.82 21.20 1.18
CA GLU A 443 35.78 21.90 2.04
C GLU A 443 35.07 22.54 3.25
N GLU A 444 33.91 23.18 3.05
CA GLU A 444 33.13 23.74 4.17
C GLU A 444 32.51 22.65 5.07
N PHE A 445 32.13 21.50 4.51
CA PHE A 445 31.54 20.40 5.27
C PHE A 445 32.57 19.60 6.08
N LEU A 446 33.78 19.39 5.55
CA LEU A 446 34.86 18.71 6.25
C LEU A 446 35.57 19.63 7.27
N VAL A 447 35.69 20.93 6.98
CA VAL A 447 36.28 21.91 7.90
C VAL A 447 35.40 22.15 9.11
N GLY A 448 34.10 22.42 8.92
CA GLY A 448 33.18 22.61 10.05
C GLY A 448 33.05 21.37 10.95
N ARG A 449 33.49 20.19 10.48
CA ARG A 449 33.43 18.95 11.24
C ARG A 449 34.74 18.58 11.95
N LYS A 450 35.90 18.97 11.42
CA LYS A 450 37.14 18.92 12.22
C LYS A 450 37.00 19.80 13.45
N GLU A 451 36.33 20.94 13.30
CA GLU A 451 35.97 21.82 14.42
C GLU A 451 35.02 21.10 15.41
N GLU A 452 33.98 20.38 14.94
CA GLU A 452 33.10 19.57 15.81
C GLU A 452 33.81 18.37 16.50
N GLU A 453 34.70 17.66 15.80
CA GLU A 453 35.45 16.51 16.35
C GLU A 453 36.52 16.97 17.35
N GLU A 454 37.17 18.12 17.13
CA GLU A 454 38.08 18.75 18.10
C GLU A 454 37.32 19.24 19.34
N GLU A 455 36.10 19.77 19.20
CA GLU A 455 35.24 20.15 20.34
C GLU A 455 34.79 18.93 21.17
N GLU A 456 34.39 17.82 20.54
CA GLU A 456 34.00 16.59 21.24
C GLU A 456 35.19 15.93 21.98
N GLU A 457 36.40 15.92 21.38
CA GLU A 457 37.61 15.43 22.04
C GLU A 457 38.04 16.33 23.22
N GLU A 458 37.89 17.65 23.11
CA GLU A 458 38.15 18.58 24.21
C GLU A 458 37.15 18.39 25.38
N GLU A 459 35.88 18.11 25.09
CA GLU A 459 34.87 17.80 26.12
C GLU A 459 35.13 16.47 26.84
N GLU A 460 35.52 15.41 26.12
CA GLU A 460 35.90 14.12 26.72
C GLU A 460 37.19 14.22 27.56
N ASP A 461 38.18 15.00 27.11
CA ASP A 461 39.40 15.29 27.86
C ASP A 461 39.13 16.15 29.11
N GLU A 462 38.16 17.06 29.06
CA GLU A 462 37.70 17.79 30.25
C GLU A 462 36.94 16.88 31.23
N GLU A 463 36.09 15.98 30.74
CA GLU A 463 35.33 15.06 31.60
C GLU A 463 36.25 14.04 32.27
N THR A 464 37.23 13.51 31.55
CA THR A 464 38.25 12.60 32.12
C THR A 464 39.20 13.30 33.09
N LYS A 465 39.53 14.59 32.87
CA LYS A 465 40.24 15.41 33.87
C LYS A 465 39.40 15.65 35.12
N ARG A 466 38.12 15.98 34.99
CA ARG A 466 37.20 16.17 36.14
C ARG A 466 37.05 14.90 36.97
N LEU A 467 37.01 13.73 36.32
CA LEU A 467 36.98 12.43 37.01
C LEU A 467 38.29 12.17 37.77
N ARG A 468 39.45 12.41 37.15
CA ARG A 468 40.76 12.28 37.83
C ARG A 468 40.92 13.26 39.01
N ASP A 469 40.50 14.51 38.84
CA ASP A 469 40.56 15.51 39.91
C ASP A 469 39.61 15.15 41.07
N SER A 470 38.47 14.53 40.78
CA SER A 470 37.54 14.02 41.81
C SER A 470 38.10 12.82 42.58
N ASP A 471 38.82 11.91 41.90
CA ASP A 471 39.49 10.78 42.52
C ASP A 471 40.69 11.25 43.39
N GLU A 472 41.43 12.27 42.95
CA GLU A 472 42.53 12.87 43.74
C GLU A 472 42.03 13.63 44.98
N GLU A 473 40.87 14.31 44.90
CA GLU A 473 40.23 14.94 46.07
C GLU A 473 39.71 13.91 47.09
N ASP A 474 39.20 12.77 46.63
CA ASP A 474 38.74 11.69 47.49
C ASP A 474 39.89 10.90 48.13
N GLU A 475 41.05 10.79 47.46
CA GLU A 475 42.28 10.26 48.06
C GLU A 475 42.86 11.21 49.13
N ARG A 476 42.85 12.53 48.89
CA ARG A 476 43.29 13.54 49.89
C ARG A 476 42.39 13.60 51.13
N LYS A 477 41.12 13.20 51.03
CA LYS A 477 40.21 13.09 52.18
C LYS A 477 40.37 11.78 52.96
N ARG A 478 40.99 10.75 52.39
CA ARG A 478 41.20 9.43 53.04
C ARG A 478 42.45 9.32 53.90
N TYR A 479 43.44 10.19 53.71
CA TYR A 479 44.63 10.27 54.56
C TYR A 479 44.97 11.73 54.90
N PRO A 480 44.51 12.26 56.05
CA PRO A 480 44.92 13.58 56.53
C PRO A 480 46.37 13.65 57.00
#